data_AF-A0A8C5MK11-F1
#
_entry.id   AF-A0A8C5MK11-F1
#
_cell.length_a   1.000
_cell.length_b   1.000
_cell.length_c   1.000
_cell.angle_alpha   90.00
_cell.angle_beta   90.00
_cell.angle_gamma   90.00
#
_symmetry.space_group_name_H-M   'P 1'
#
loop_
_entity.id
_entity.type
_entity.pdbx_description
1 polymer ?
#
loop_
_entity_poly.entity_id
_entity_poly.type
_entity_poly.pdbx_seq_one_letter_code
_entity_poly.pdbx_strand_id
1 'polypeptide(L)'
;MFSINTSLIRWRSDGRHEVPLSVCSKSCLPGFRKVARRGEPICCFQCTPCAQGEISNQTDSVDCTKCPWTMWPNTQKDQCVLKATDYLSYEEPLGKALACTSVFSSVIPVSIFSLFIHYKNTPIVRANNYTLSCVLLISLSLCFLSSLAFIGYPQTEKCLLQQAAFGMVFTICVSCILAKTIMVVFAFMATKPGSSLKKWTNPRVSYMIINVCSFLQLILCIVWLSRSPPFTQYNTQTQPDLIIVECNENSTTA
;
A
#
# COMPACT_ATOMS: atom_id res chain seq x y z
N MET A 1 42.01 61.39 39.17
CA MET A 1 41.34 60.14 38.75
C MET A 1 40.10 60.55 37.98
N PHE A 2 40.08 60.38 36.66
CA PHE A 2 38.91 60.74 35.84
C PHE A 2 37.91 59.58 35.88
N SER A 3 36.66 59.87 36.27
CA SER A 3 35.54 58.92 36.24
C SER A 3 34.61 59.32 35.09
N ILE A 4 34.37 58.40 34.17
CA ILE A 4 33.42 58.58 33.06
C ILE A 4 32.04 58.15 33.53
N ASN A 5 31.06 59.05 33.41
CA ASN A 5 29.67 58.74 33.68
C ASN A 5 29.02 58.08 32.45
N THR A 6 28.90 56.76 32.49
CA THR A 6 28.37 55.94 31.38
C THR A 6 26.88 56.17 31.13
N SER A 7 26.13 56.74 32.07
CA SER A 7 24.69 57.01 31.89
C SER A 7 24.40 58.23 31.02
N LEU A 8 25.41 59.05 30.70
CA LEU A 8 25.28 60.22 29.82
C LEU A 8 25.67 59.92 28.36
N ILE A 9 26.15 58.71 28.08
CA ILE A 9 26.56 58.30 26.73
C ILE A 9 25.32 57.97 25.91
N ARG A 10 25.03 58.80 24.90
CA ARG A 10 23.92 58.57 23.95
C ARG A 10 24.44 58.00 22.64
N TRP A 11 23.93 56.84 22.26
CA TRP A 11 24.21 56.23 20.96
C TRP A 11 23.24 56.78 19.90
N ARG A 12 23.74 56.99 18.68
CA ARG A 12 22.94 57.46 17.53
C ARG A 12 22.10 56.30 16.97
N SER A 13 21.08 55.90 17.71
CA SER A 13 20.14 54.84 17.35
C SER A 13 18.71 55.38 17.52
N ASP A 14 17.82 55.08 16.58
CA ASP A 14 16.41 55.54 16.50
C ASP A 14 15.62 55.36 17.81
N GLY A 15 15.83 56.25 18.78
CA GLY A 15 15.10 56.32 20.05
C GLY A 15 15.48 55.29 21.13
N ARG A 16 16.50 54.45 20.94
CA ARG A 16 16.90 53.43 21.94
C ARG A 16 18.21 53.83 22.65
N HIS A 17 18.20 53.81 23.99
CA HIS A 17 19.36 54.07 24.86
C HIS A 17 20.29 52.85 25.02
N GLU A 18 20.22 51.87 24.12
CA GLU A 18 20.94 50.61 24.21
C GLU A 18 22.27 50.67 23.45
N VAL A 19 23.31 50.05 24.01
CA VAL A 19 24.62 49.93 23.37
C VAL A 19 24.46 49.08 22.10
N PRO A 20 24.96 49.54 20.94
CA PRO A 20 24.88 48.76 19.71
C PRO A 20 25.68 47.46 19.84
N LEU A 21 25.10 46.35 19.41
CA LEU A 21 25.79 45.07 19.36
C LEU A 21 26.87 45.07 18.26
N SER A 22 28.13 44.93 18.66
CA SER A 22 29.28 44.80 17.76
C SER A 22 29.42 43.36 17.25
N VAL A 23 28.48 42.91 16.40
CA VAL A 23 28.50 41.58 15.79
C VAL A 23 28.61 41.66 14.27
N CYS A 24 29.45 40.80 13.68
CA CYS A 24 29.62 40.73 12.22
C CYS A 24 28.44 40.04 11.53
N SER A 25 27.83 39.06 12.19
CA SER A 25 26.73 38.26 11.65
C SER A 25 25.69 38.04 12.74
N LYS A 26 24.40 38.07 12.35
CA LYS A 26 23.30 37.76 13.26
C LYS A 26 23.28 36.26 13.57
N SER A 27 22.72 35.89 14.71
CA SER A 27 22.52 34.49 15.06
C SER A 27 21.63 33.77 14.06
N CYS A 28 21.99 32.53 13.74
CA CYS A 28 21.20 31.65 12.89
C CYS A 28 20.05 31.03 13.70
N LEU A 29 18.84 31.10 13.16
CA LEU A 29 17.68 30.45 13.74
C LEU A 29 17.74 28.93 13.53
N PRO A 30 16.96 28.13 14.29
CA PRO A 30 16.75 26.72 14.00
C PRO A 30 16.37 26.49 12.53
N GLY A 31 16.81 25.37 11.96
CA GLY A 31 16.70 25.06 10.52
C GLY A 31 17.89 25.50 9.68
N PHE A 32 18.81 26.30 10.23
CA PHE A 32 19.98 26.82 9.55
C PHE A 32 21.27 26.43 10.28
N ARG A 33 22.33 26.20 9.51
CA ARG A 33 23.70 26.03 10.01
C ARG A 33 24.58 27.22 9.65
N LYS A 34 25.62 27.45 10.47
CA LYS A 34 26.66 28.43 10.22
C LYS A 34 27.65 27.93 9.18
N VAL A 35 27.93 28.77 8.19
CA VAL A 35 28.99 28.54 7.21
C VAL A 35 29.96 29.71 7.29
N ALA A 36 31.23 29.42 7.57
CA ALA A 36 32.27 30.44 7.61
C ALA A 36 32.43 31.11 6.24
N ARG A 37 32.54 32.43 6.22
CA ARG A 37 32.80 33.18 4.99
C ARG A 37 34.27 33.07 4.63
N ARG A 38 34.58 32.74 3.37
CA ARG A 38 35.97 32.59 2.91
C ARG A 38 36.68 33.95 3.00
N GLY A 39 37.80 33.97 3.71
CA GLY A 39 38.64 35.18 3.85
C GLY A 39 38.22 36.15 4.96
N GLU A 40 37.15 35.86 5.71
CA GLU A 40 36.71 36.67 6.85
C GLU A 40 37.04 36.01 8.21
N PRO A 41 37.05 36.77 9.33
CA PRO A 41 37.24 36.22 10.68
C PRO A 41 36.15 35.22 11.08
N ILE A 42 36.45 34.32 12.03
CA ILE A 42 35.55 33.24 12.49
C ILE A 42 34.19 33.75 12.99
N CYS A 43 34.12 35.00 13.49
CA CYS A 43 32.88 35.62 13.95
C CYS A 43 31.94 36.07 12.80
N CYS A 44 32.42 36.04 11.56
CA CYS A 44 31.66 36.36 10.36
C CYS A 44 31.25 35.09 9.62
N PHE A 45 29.95 34.82 9.61
CA PHE A 45 29.40 33.60 9.02
C PHE A 45 28.10 33.90 8.26
N GLN A 46 27.69 32.96 7.44
CA GLN A 46 26.41 32.98 6.76
C GLN A 46 25.53 31.83 7.28
N CYS A 47 24.26 32.14 7.54
CA CYS A 47 23.26 31.12 7.84
C CYS A 47 22.79 30.48 6.55
N THR A 48 23.03 29.18 6.40
CA THR A 48 22.55 28.39 5.26
C THR A 48 21.57 27.34 5.76
N PRO A 49 20.45 27.09 5.07
CA PRO A 49 19.50 26.07 5.49
C PRO A 49 20.16 24.68 5.49
N CYS A 50 19.74 23.81 6.40
CA CYS A 50 20.17 22.41 6.41
C CYS A 50 19.86 21.71 5.08
N ALA A 51 20.59 20.64 4.76
CA ALA A 51 20.37 19.86 3.55
C ALA A 51 19.01 19.12 3.58
N GLN A 52 18.66 18.39 2.52
CA GLN A 52 17.47 17.53 2.54
C GLN A 52 17.69 16.36 3.52
N GLY A 53 16.65 16.02 4.29
CA GLY A 53 16.73 14.97 5.32
C GLY A 53 17.48 15.36 6.61
N GLU A 54 17.91 16.62 6.72
CA GLU A 54 18.65 17.14 7.88
C GLU A 54 17.89 18.28 8.57
N ILE A 55 18.05 18.38 9.89
CA ILE A 55 17.47 19.42 10.74
C ILE A 55 18.52 20.13 11.59
N SER A 56 18.16 21.29 12.12
CA SER A 56 18.88 21.94 13.21
C SER A 56 17.88 22.49 14.23
N ASN A 57 17.85 21.93 15.43
CA ASN A 57 16.91 22.32 16.48
C ASN A 57 17.45 23.44 17.40
N GLN A 58 18.69 23.87 17.21
CA GLN A 58 19.37 24.84 18.06
C GLN A 58 19.71 26.09 17.26
N THR A 59 19.56 27.25 17.90
CA THR A 59 20.13 28.49 17.39
C THR A 59 21.63 28.35 17.25
N ASP A 60 22.18 28.94 16.19
CA ASP A 60 23.62 29.08 16.00
C ASP A 60 24.41 27.78 15.83
N SER A 61 23.74 26.70 15.38
CA SER A 61 24.36 25.41 15.10
C SER A 61 25.40 25.48 13.98
N VAL A 62 26.51 24.75 14.15
CA VAL A 62 27.56 24.63 13.13
C VAL A 62 27.22 23.52 12.14
N ASP A 63 26.59 22.45 12.61
CA ASP A 63 26.22 21.28 11.81
C ASP A 63 24.72 20.99 11.90
N CYS A 64 24.22 20.22 10.93
CA CYS A 64 22.86 19.70 10.90
C CYS A 64 22.85 18.21 11.19
N THR A 65 21.77 17.71 11.80
CA THR A 65 21.59 16.31 12.13
C THR A 65 20.60 15.65 11.18
N LYS A 66 20.89 14.43 10.71
CA LYS A 66 19.96 13.67 9.87
C LYS A 66 18.79 13.14 10.71
N CYS A 67 17.58 13.22 10.15
CA CYS A 67 16.41 12.60 10.77
C CYS A 67 16.52 11.05 10.73
N PRO A 68 15.94 10.36 11.73
CA PRO A 68 15.76 8.91 11.68
C PRO A 68 14.94 8.48 10.46
N TRP A 69 15.08 7.23 10.01
CA TRP A 69 14.44 6.73 8.78
C TRP A 69 12.90 6.84 8.79
N THR A 70 12.26 6.77 9.97
CA THR A 70 10.81 6.89 10.15
C THR A 70 10.29 8.33 10.13
N MET A 71 11.20 9.31 10.11
CA MET A 71 10.87 10.73 10.27
C MET A 71 11.44 11.56 9.12
N TRP A 72 10.90 12.76 8.94
CA TRP A 72 11.31 13.71 7.93
C TRP A 72 11.38 15.13 8.49
N PRO A 73 12.29 15.99 8.02
CA PRO A 73 12.30 17.40 8.41
C PRO A 73 10.95 18.07 8.09
N ASN A 74 10.43 18.87 9.03
CA ASN A 74 9.33 19.78 8.73
C ASN A 74 9.77 20.90 7.77
N THR A 75 8.82 21.73 7.29
CA THR A 75 9.10 22.82 6.35
C THR A 75 10.17 23.80 6.85
N GLN A 76 10.27 24.00 8.17
CA GLN A 76 11.26 24.89 8.79
C GLN A 76 12.61 24.20 9.08
N LYS A 77 12.73 22.89 8.90
CA LYS A 77 13.92 22.05 9.17
C LYS A 77 14.44 22.14 10.59
N ASP A 78 13.60 22.49 11.55
CA ASP A 78 13.96 22.57 12.97
C ASP A 78 13.58 21.30 13.75
N GLN A 79 12.65 20.52 13.21
CA GLN A 79 12.14 19.30 13.84
C GLN A 79 11.96 18.16 12.84
N CYS A 80 12.21 16.94 13.31
CA CYS A 80 11.83 15.72 12.60
C CYS A 80 10.37 15.40 12.95
N VAL A 81 9.52 15.26 11.94
CA VAL A 81 8.12 14.84 12.05
C VAL A 81 7.95 13.44 11.49
N LEU A 82 6.96 12.68 11.94
CA LEU A 82 6.66 11.38 11.33
C LEU A 82 6.30 11.58 9.86
N LYS A 83 6.86 10.76 8.97
CA LYS A 83 6.44 10.75 7.57
C LYS A 83 4.98 10.30 7.47
N ALA A 84 4.22 10.93 6.57
CA ALA A 84 2.85 10.51 6.28
C ALA A 84 2.87 9.16 5.53
N THR A 85 1.94 8.27 5.88
CA THR A 85 1.78 6.99 5.19
C THR A 85 0.87 7.16 3.98
N ASP A 86 1.40 6.92 2.79
CA ASP A 86 0.64 6.93 1.55
C ASP A 86 0.13 5.51 1.25
N TYR A 87 -1.16 5.39 0.92
CA TYR A 87 -1.83 4.12 0.61
C TYR A 87 -3.03 4.40 -0.30
N LEU A 88 -3.44 3.40 -1.10
CA LEU A 88 -4.61 3.53 -1.96
C LEU A 88 -5.88 3.73 -1.12
N SER A 89 -6.27 5.00 -0.97
CA SER A 89 -7.37 5.41 -0.10
C SER A 89 -8.71 5.42 -0.84
N TYR A 90 -9.79 5.13 -0.11
CA TYR A 90 -11.17 5.33 -0.60
C TYR A 90 -11.50 6.80 -0.86
N GLU A 91 -10.68 7.74 -0.41
CA GLU A 91 -10.90 9.17 -0.64
C GLU A 91 -10.36 9.64 -2.00
N GLU A 92 -9.36 8.93 -2.52
CA GLU A 92 -8.73 9.23 -3.80
C GLU A 92 -9.59 8.81 -5.00
N PRO A 93 -9.48 9.53 -6.13
CA PRO A 93 -10.29 9.24 -7.31
C PRO A 93 -10.09 7.82 -7.85
N LEU A 94 -8.85 7.30 -7.80
CA LEU A 94 -8.53 5.94 -8.24
C LEU A 94 -9.15 4.89 -7.31
N GLY A 95 -9.00 5.04 -6.00
CA GLY A 95 -9.61 4.14 -5.01
C GLY A 95 -11.14 4.13 -5.11
N LYS A 96 -11.78 5.30 -5.27
CA LYS A 96 -13.24 5.40 -5.51
C LYS A 96 -13.67 4.67 -6.78
N ALA A 97 -12.97 4.89 -7.89
CA ALA A 97 -13.31 4.26 -9.16
C ALA A 97 -13.21 2.73 -9.08
N LEU A 98 -12.13 2.21 -8.49
CA LEU A 98 -11.95 0.78 -8.28
C LEU A 98 -13.00 0.18 -7.34
N ALA A 99 -13.34 0.90 -6.26
CA ALA A 99 -14.35 0.44 -5.32
C ALA A 99 -15.74 0.38 -5.97
N CYS A 100 -16.15 1.44 -6.67
CA CYS A 100 -17.42 1.48 -7.38
C CYS A 100 -17.50 0.37 -8.44
N THR A 101 -16.50 0.24 -9.30
CA THR A 101 -16.48 -0.77 -10.37
C THR A 101 -16.52 -2.19 -9.81
N SER A 102 -15.79 -2.47 -8.72
CA SER A 102 -15.84 -3.76 -8.02
C SER A 102 -17.25 -4.08 -7.51
N VAL A 103 -17.88 -3.14 -6.80
CA VAL A 103 -19.23 -3.31 -6.27
C VAL A 103 -20.24 -3.52 -7.38
N PHE A 104 -20.26 -2.66 -8.40
CA PHE A 104 -21.18 -2.80 -9.54
C PHE A 104 -21.00 -4.12 -10.27
N SER A 105 -19.75 -4.56 -10.47
CA SER A 105 -19.46 -5.83 -11.12
C SER A 105 -19.91 -7.02 -10.28
N SER A 106 -19.82 -6.95 -8.95
CA SER A 106 -20.27 -8.01 -8.02
C SER A 106 -21.80 -8.18 -8.00
N VAL A 107 -22.57 -7.12 -8.29
CA VAL A 107 -24.04 -7.17 -8.28
C VAL A 107 -24.59 -8.10 -9.36
N ILE A 108 -23.90 -8.19 -10.51
CA ILE A 108 -24.31 -9.02 -11.65
C ILE A 108 -24.36 -10.51 -11.28
N PRO A 109 -23.27 -11.17 -10.84
CA PRO A 109 -23.30 -12.58 -10.47
C PRO A 109 -24.20 -12.87 -9.26
N VAL A 110 -24.33 -11.94 -8.30
CA VAL A 110 -25.26 -12.07 -7.17
C VAL A 110 -26.72 -12.08 -7.63
N SER A 111 -27.06 -11.22 -8.60
CA SER A 111 -28.40 -11.19 -9.19
C SER A 111 -28.71 -12.49 -9.93
N ILE A 112 -27.75 -12.98 -10.73
CA ILE A 112 -27.88 -14.27 -11.42
C ILE A 112 -28.01 -15.42 -10.41
N PHE A 113 -27.23 -15.42 -9.34
CA PHE A 113 -27.31 -16.42 -8.28
C PHE A 113 -28.69 -16.44 -7.60
N SER A 114 -29.24 -15.26 -7.32
CA SER A 114 -30.59 -15.12 -6.75
C SER A 114 -31.67 -15.69 -7.68
N LEU A 115 -31.54 -15.45 -8.99
CA LEU A 115 -32.41 -16.06 -10.01
C LEU A 115 -32.25 -17.58 -10.04
N PHE A 116 -31.02 -18.11 -9.95
CA PHE A 116 -30.77 -19.55 -9.91
C PHE A 116 -31.44 -20.23 -8.71
N ILE A 117 -31.45 -19.59 -7.54
CA ILE A 117 -32.17 -20.08 -6.36
C ILE A 117 -33.67 -20.09 -6.61
N HIS A 118 -34.23 -18.98 -7.11
CA HIS A 118 -35.67 -18.86 -7.32
C HIS A 118 -36.19 -19.86 -8.38
N TYR A 119 -35.45 -20.04 -9.47
CA TYR A 119 -35.80 -20.93 -10.58
C TYR A 119 -35.10 -22.29 -10.51
N LYS A 120 -34.68 -22.74 -9.32
CA LYS A 120 -33.93 -24.00 -9.10
C LYS A 120 -34.59 -25.24 -9.71
N ASN A 121 -35.92 -25.26 -9.77
CA ASN A 121 -36.70 -26.40 -10.27
C ASN A 121 -36.88 -26.40 -11.79
N THR A 122 -36.44 -25.35 -12.49
CA THR A 122 -36.56 -25.29 -13.95
C THR A 122 -35.62 -26.32 -14.60
N PRO A 123 -36.04 -26.95 -15.71
CA PRO A 123 -35.23 -27.95 -16.41
C PRO A 123 -33.88 -27.39 -16.89
N ILE A 124 -33.84 -26.09 -17.22
CA ILE A 124 -32.63 -25.38 -17.63
C ILE A 124 -31.58 -25.36 -16.51
N VAL A 125 -31.99 -25.00 -15.30
CA VAL A 125 -31.09 -24.92 -14.12
C VAL A 125 -30.67 -26.32 -13.66
N ARG A 126 -31.59 -27.28 -13.70
CA ARG A 126 -31.30 -28.68 -13.32
C ARG A 126 -30.33 -29.36 -14.30
N ALA A 127 -30.43 -29.06 -15.59
CA ALA A 127 -29.49 -29.56 -16.60
C ALA A 127 -28.07 -28.97 -16.43
N ASN A 128 -27.96 -27.73 -15.96
CA ASN A 128 -26.70 -27.01 -15.75
C ASN A 128 -26.06 -27.24 -14.37
N ASN A 129 -26.10 -28.47 -13.85
CA ASN A 129 -25.51 -28.86 -12.55
C ASN A 129 -25.56 -27.74 -11.51
N TYR A 130 -26.75 -27.50 -10.97
CA TYR A 130 -27.09 -26.38 -10.08
C TYR A 130 -25.99 -26.02 -9.08
N THR A 131 -25.44 -27.00 -8.37
CA THR A 131 -24.44 -26.80 -7.33
C THR A 131 -23.14 -26.22 -7.89
N LEU A 132 -22.65 -26.72 -9.03
CA LEU A 132 -21.44 -26.19 -9.65
C LEU A 132 -21.62 -24.75 -10.14
N SER A 133 -22.78 -24.47 -10.76
CA SER A 133 -23.12 -23.12 -11.19
C SER A 133 -23.23 -22.15 -10.00
N CYS A 134 -23.73 -22.61 -8.85
CA CYS A 134 -23.76 -21.83 -7.61
C CYS A 134 -22.35 -21.51 -7.11
N VAL A 135 -21.46 -22.51 -7.03
CA VAL A 135 -20.07 -22.29 -6.59
C VAL A 135 -19.35 -21.31 -7.52
N LEU A 136 -19.57 -21.41 -8.83
CA LEU A 136 -19.01 -20.47 -9.81
C LEU A 136 -19.50 -19.04 -9.57
N LEU A 137 -20.81 -18.83 -9.40
CA LEU A 137 -21.37 -17.49 -9.20
C LEU A 137 -20.92 -16.86 -7.87
N ILE A 138 -20.86 -17.65 -6.80
CA ILE A 138 -20.38 -17.19 -5.50
C ILE A 138 -18.89 -16.83 -5.59
N SER A 139 -18.05 -17.72 -6.15
CA SER A 139 -16.61 -17.45 -6.29
C SER A 139 -16.33 -16.23 -7.18
N LEU A 140 -17.06 -16.07 -8.29
CA LEU A 140 -16.95 -14.89 -9.14
C LEU A 140 -17.34 -13.59 -8.42
N SER A 141 -18.40 -13.62 -7.60
CA SER A 141 -18.80 -12.48 -6.78
C SER A 141 -17.71 -12.10 -5.77
N LEU A 142 -17.13 -13.11 -5.11
CA LEU A 142 -16.04 -12.93 -4.16
C LEU A 142 -14.75 -12.44 -4.85
N CYS A 143 -14.45 -12.87 -6.07
CA CYS A 143 -13.35 -12.33 -6.87
C CYS A 143 -13.50 -10.83 -7.09
N PHE A 144 -14.68 -10.34 -7.46
CA PHE A 144 -14.89 -8.91 -7.61
C PHE A 144 -14.72 -8.18 -6.27
N LEU A 145 -15.37 -8.65 -5.21
CA LEU A 145 -15.29 -8.02 -3.89
C LEU A 145 -13.87 -8.05 -3.29
N SER A 146 -13.05 -9.03 -3.63
CA SER A 146 -11.69 -9.16 -3.12
C SER A 146 -10.79 -7.99 -3.52
N SER A 147 -11.08 -7.29 -4.63
CA SER A 147 -10.32 -6.09 -5.00
C SER A 147 -10.50 -4.95 -3.99
N LEU A 148 -11.61 -4.92 -3.25
CA LEU A 148 -11.85 -3.95 -2.17
C LEU A 148 -10.92 -4.18 -0.97
N ALA A 149 -10.50 -5.43 -0.74
CA ALA A 149 -9.58 -5.73 0.34
C ALA A 149 -8.21 -5.06 0.11
N PHE A 150 -7.82 -4.81 -1.15
CA PHE A 150 -6.58 -4.12 -1.49
C PHE A 150 -6.65 -2.60 -1.31
N ILE A 151 -7.84 -2.05 -1.02
CA ILE A 151 -8.04 -0.62 -0.78
C ILE A 151 -8.11 -0.37 0.73
N GLY A 152 -7.29 0.55 1.23
CA GLY A 152 -7.22 0.90 2.65
C GLY A 152 -5.86 0.65 3.28
N TYR A 153 -5.77 0.85 4.59
CA TYR A 153 -4.51 0.79 5.32
C TYR A 153 -4.00 -0.66 5.48
N PRO A 154 -2.80 -0.99 4.97
CA PRO A 154 -2.25 -2.34 5.09
C PRO A 154 -1.82 -2.63 6.52
N GLN A 155 -2.47 -3.61 7.15
CA GLN A 155 -2.00 -4.21 8.41
C GLN A 155 -1.27 -5.53 8.11
N THR A 156 -0.17 -5.81 8.79
CA THR A 156 0.69 -6.99 8.54
C THR A 156 -0.07 -8.31 8.57
N GLU A 157 -0.99 -8.49 9.53
CA GLU A 157 -1.82 -9.70 9.62
C GLU A 157 -2.82 -9.82 8.45
N LYS A 158 -3.37 -8.68 8.02
CA LYS A 158 -4.33 -8.63 6.91
C LYS A 158 -3.64 -8.86 5.57
N CYS A 159 -2.42 -8.38 5.42
CA CYS A 159 -1.56 -8.58 4.26
C CYS A 159 -1.42 -10.07 3.88
N LEU A 160 -1.07 -10.91 4.87
CA LEU A 160 -0.90 -12.35 4.71
C LEU A 160 -2.21 -13.04 4.30
N LEU A 161 -3.27 -12.77 5.07
CA LEU A 161 -4.55 -13.44 4.93
C LEU A 161 -5.23 -13.07 3.61
N GLN A 162 -5.08 -11.81 3.19
CA GLN A 162 -5.69 -11.28 1.99
C GLN A 162 -5.07 -11.85 0.71
N GLN A 163 -3.74 -11.92 0.63
CA GLN A 163 -3.03 -12.50 -0.51
C GLN A 163 -3.43 -13.97 -0.72
N ALA A 164 -3.40 -14.76 0.37
CA ALA A 164 -3.74 -16.17 0.34
C ALA A 164 -5.22 -16.38 0.02
N ALA A 165 -6.12 -15.61 0.64
CA ALA A 165 -7.56 -15.69 0.37
C ALA A 165 -7.88 -15.33 -1.09
N PHE A 166 -7.28 -14.26 -1.63
CA PHE A 166 -7.46 -13.87 -3.02
C PHE A 166 -7.05 -14.99 -3.98
N GLY A 167 -5.84 -15.53 -3.82
CA GLY A 167 -5.34 -16.63 -4.64
C GLY A 167 -6.25 -17.86 -4.57
N MET A 168 -6.76 -18.20 -3.39
CA MET A 168 -7.70 -19.32 -3.22
C MET A 168 -9.03 -19.07 -3.93
N VAL A 169 -9.65 -17.91 -3.76
CA VAL A 169 -10.94 -17.59 -4.41
C VAL A 169 -10.78 -17.58 -5.93
N PHE A 170 -9.71 -16.97 -6.45
CA PHE A 170 -9.40 -16.94 -7.87
C PHE A 170 -9.22 -18.35 -8.44
N THR A 171 -8.44 -19.20 -7.78
CA THR A 171 -8.24 -20.59 -8.22
C THR A 171 -9.55 -21.37 -8.22
N ILE A 172 -10.40 -21.22 -7.19
CA ILE A 172 -11.72 -21.89 -7.16
C ILE A 172 -12.57 -21.44 -8.36
N CYS A 173 -12.59 -20.14 -8.67
CA CYS A 173 -13.33 -19.58 -9.80
C CYS A 173 -12.85 -20.17 -11.14
N VAL A 174 -11.54 -20.12 -11.42
CA VAL A 174 -10.95 -20.67 -12.65
C VAL A 174 -11.18 -22.18 -12.76
N SER A 175 -11.06 -22.90 -11.63
CA SER A 175 -11.30 -24.34 -11.58
C SER A 175 -12.76 -24.70 -11.88
N CYS A 176 -13.73 -23.88 -11.44
CA CYS A 176 -15.13 -24.06 -11.77
C CYS A 176 -15.40 -23.86 -13.28
N ILE A 177 -14.77 -22.84 -13.88
CA ILE A 177 -14.87 -22.59 -15.33
C ILE A 177 -14.28 -23.78 -16.09
N LEU A 178 -13.07 -24.22 -15.72
CA LEU A 178 -12.40 -25.38 -16.31
C LEU A 178 -13.23 -26.66 -16.17
N ALA A 179 -13.79 -26.91 -14.99
CA ALA A 179 -14.65 -28.06 -14.78
C ALA A 179 -15.90 -28.00 -15.66
N LYS A 180 -16.53 -26.82 -15.82
CA LYS A 180 -17.70 -26.64 -16.68
C LYS A 180 -17.38 -26.87 -18.16
N THR A 181 -16.26 -26.36 -18.65
CA THR A 181 -15.83 -26.55 -20.04
C THR A 181 -15.50 -28.02 -20.33
N ILE A 182 -14.78 -28.70 -19.44
CA ILE A 182 -14.47 -30.13 -19.58
C ILE A 182 -15.75 -30.99 -19.59
N MET A 183 -16.72 -30.70 -18.73
CA MET A 183 -18.00 -31.44 -18.71
C MET A 183 -18.77 -31.29 -20.03
N VAL A 184 -18.74 -30.11 -20.65
CA VAL A 184 -19.36 -29.89 -21.97
C VAL A 184 -18.64 -30.72 -23.04
N VAL A 185 -17.30 -30.76 -23.03
CA VAL A 185 -16.52 -31.60 -23.95
C VAL A 185 -16.85 -33.08 -23.76
N PHE A 186 -16.95 -33.56 -22.52
CA PHE A 186 -17.34 -34.95 -22.24
C PHE A 186 -18.76 -35.27 -22.68
N ALA A 187 -19.71 -34.34 -22.57
CA ALA A 187 -21.06 -34.53 -23.09
C ALA A 187 -21.05 -34.77 -24.61
N PHE A 188 -20.31 -33.95 -25.38
CA PHE A 188 -20.17 -34.12 -26.84
C PHE A 188 -19.38 -35.38 -27.23
N MET A 189 -18.35 -35.74 -26.47
CA MET A 189 -17.59 -36.96 -26.75
C MET A 189 -18.35 -38.24 -26.36
N ALA A 190 -19.30 -38.16 -25.43
CA ALA A 190 -20.15 -39.28 -25.04
C ALA A 190 -21.26 -39.58 -26.07
N THR A 191 -21.62 -38.61 -26.92
CA THR A 191 -22.54 -38.84 -28.05
C THR A 191 -21.90 -39.60 -29.21
N LYS A 192 -20.56 -39.75 -29.25
CA LYS A 192 -19.90 -40.58 -30.27
C LYS A 192 -20.02 -42.08 -29.93
N PRO A 193 -20.50 -42.93 -30.86
CA PRO A 193 -20.60 -44.38 -30.61
C PRO A 193 -19.20 -44.98 -30.38
N GLY A 194 -19.06 -45.82 -29.35
CA GLY A 194 -17.79 -46.49 -28.98
C GLY A 194 -16.88 -45.73 -28.00
N SER A 195 -17.28 -44.55 -27.50
CA SER A 195 -16.46 -43.73 -26.61
C SER A 195 -16.49 -44.21 -25.14
N SER A 196 -15.33 -44.56 -24.58
CA SER A 196 -15.15 -44.90 -23.15
C SER A 196 -15.36 -43.71 -22.20
N LEU A 197 -15.37 -42.48 -22.75
CA LEU A 197 -15.54 -41.23 -22.00
C LEU A 197 -16.97 -41.04 -21.47
N LYS A 198 -17.92 -41.88 -21.85
CA LYS A 198 -19.29 -41.89 -21.29
C LYS A 198 -19.32 -42.10 -19.77
N LYS A 199 -18.28 -42.73 -19.18
CA LYS A 199 -18.14 -42.90 -17.72
C LYS A 199 -17.77 -41.60 -17.00
N TRP A 200 -17.20 -40.62 -17.72
CA TRP A 200 -16.67 -39.36 -17.19
C TRP A 200 -17.66 -38.18 -17.28
N THR A 201 -18.88 -38.40 -17.75
CA THR A 201 -19.96 -37.39 -17.75
C THR A 201 -20.62 -37.21 -16.37
N ASN A 202 -20.11 -37.88 -15.34
CA ASN A 202 -20.63 -37.77 -13.99
C ASN A 202 -20.22 -36.41 -13.37
N PRO A 203 -21.16 -35.65 -12.77
CA PRO A 203 -20.84 -34.39 -12.07
C PRO A 203 -19.77 -34.52 -10.97
N ARG A 204 -19.52 -35.74 -10.45
CA ARG A 204 -18.40 -36.04 -9.55
C ARG A 204 -17.03 -35.63 -10.12
N VAL A 205 -16.85 -35.74 -11.44
CA VAL A 205 -15.59 -35.37 -12.09
C VAL A 205 -15.29 -33.89 -11.93
N SER A 206 -16.30 -33.02 -12.02
CA SER A 206 -16.13 -31.59 -11.80
C SER A 206 -15.65 -31.26 -10.39
N TYR A 207 -16.21 -31.92 -9.37
CA TYR A 207 -15.78 -31.73 -7.99
C TYR A 207 -14.35 -32.23 -7.76
N MET A 208 -13.96 -33.33 -8.43
CA MET A 208 -12.57 -33.82 -8.37
C MET A 208 -11.61 -32.79 -8.97
N ILE A 209 -11.94 -32.18 -10.12
CA ILE A 209 -11.12 -31.12 -10.74
C ILE A 209 -10.96 -29.94 -9.78
N ILE A 210 -12.08 -29.42 -9.24
CA ILE A 210 -12.06 -28.27 -8.32
C ILE A 210 -11.22 -28.57 -7.06
N ASN A 211 -11.39 -29.77 -6.49
CA ASN A 211 -10.67 -30.18 -5.28
C ASN A 211 -9.16 -30.33 -5.53
N VAL A 212 -8.77 -30.98 -6.63
CA VAL A 212 -7.35 -31.14 -6.99
C VAL A 212 -6.69 -29.78 -7.24
N CYS A 213 -7.33 -28.89 -7.99
CA CYS A 213 -6.79 -27.55 -8.25
C CYS A 213 -6.71 -26.70 -6.97
N SER A 214 -7.73 -26.73 -6.11
CA SER A 214 -7.71 -26.00 -4.84
C SER A 214 -6.65 -26.53 -3.88
N PHE A 215 -6.48 -27.86 -3.82
CA PHE A 215 -5.48 -28.48 -2.97
C PHE A 215 -4.06 -28.15 -3.44
N LEU A 216 -3.81 -28.17 -4.76
CA LEU A 216 -2.53 -27.74 -5.32
C LEU A 216 -2.24 -26.27 -4.98
N GLN A 217 -3.22 -25.38 -5.13
CA GLN A 217 -3.06 -23.97 -4.76
C GLN A 217 -2.80 -23.80 -3.26
N LEU A 218 -3.49 -24.56 -2.41
CA LEU A 218 -3.27 -24.50 -0.97
C LEU A 218 -1.83 -24.88 -0.61
N ILE A 219 -1.28 -25.93 -1.23
CA ILE A 219 0.12 -26.33 -1.05
C ILE A 219 1.05 -25.19 -1.52
N LEU A 220 0.79 -24.61 -2.69
CA LEU A 220 1.61 -23.50 -3.21
C LEU A 220 1.57 -22.30 -2.27
N CYS A 221 0.41 -21.94 -1.74
CA CYS A 221 0.27 -20.88 -0.75
C CYS A 221 1.05 -21.20 0.54
N ILE A 222 0.95 -22.42 1.08
CA ILE A 222 1.70 -22.80 2.30
C ILE A 222 3.22 -22.77 2.06
N VAL A 223 3.67 -23.28 0.90
CA VAL A 223 5.09 -23.27 0.52
C VAL A 223 5.60 -21.83 0.34
N TRP A 224 4.80 -20.97 -0.29
CA TRP A 224 5.13 -19.56 -0.47
C TRP A 224 5.21 -18.84 0.89
N LEU A 225 4.20 -19.01 1.75
CA LEU A 225 4.16 -18.42 3.09
C LEU A 225 5.31 -18.88 3.99
N SER A 226 5.74 -20.14 3.87
CA SER A 226 6.84 -20.70 4.67
C SER A 226 8.22 -20.26 4.19
N ARG A 227 8.41 -20.08 2.87
CA ARG A 227 9.69 -19.59 2.32
C ARG A 227 9.83 -18.07 2.35
N SER A 228 8.73 -17.36 2.26
CA SER A 228 8.70 -15.92 2.04
C SER A 228 7.44 -15.35 2.68
N PRO A 229 7.37 -15.33 4.02
CA PRO A 229 6.26 -14.66 4.70
C PRO A 229 6.29 -13.18 4.30
N PRO A 230 5.22 -12.65 3.64
CA PRO A 230 5.16 -11.25 3.28
C PRO A 230 5.26 -10.41 4.56
N PHE A 231 6.11 -9.40 4.51
CA PHE A 231 6.28 -8.45 5.59
C PHE A 231 5.92 -7.06 5.07
N THR A 232 5.44 -6.22 5.98
CA THR A 232 5.21 -4.81 5.67
C THR A 232 6.56 -4.13 5.44
N GLN A 233 6.79 -3.67 4.22
CA GLN A 233 7.97 -2.88 3.88
C GLN A 233 7.57 -1.40 3.81
N TYR A 234 8.39 -0.57 4.44
CA TYR A 234 8.28 0.87 4.37
C TYR A 234 9.24 1.35 3.29
N ASN A 235 8.73 1.68 2.11
CA ASN A 235 9.56 2.21 1.03
C ASN A 235 9.69 3.72 1.16
N THR A 236 10.92 4.20 1.34
CA THR A 236 11.26 5.62 1.46
C THR A 236 12.06 6.15 0.28
N GLN A 237 12.29 5.34 -0.77
CA GLN A 237 13.12 5.74 -1.92
C GLN A 237 12.34 6.51 -2.98
N THR A 238 11.04 6.27 -3.14
CA THR A 238 10.25 6.82 -4.24
C THR A 238 9.92 8.30 -4.02
N GLN A 239 9.72 8.72 -2.77
CA GLN A 239 9.50 10.11 -2.40
C GLN A 239 10.08 10.39 -0.99
N PRO A 240 10.97 11.38 -0.82
CA PRO A 240 11.64 11.63 0.45
C PRO A 240 10.68 11.98 1.61
N ASP A 241 9.54 12.61 1.28
CA ASP A 241 8.56 13.14 2.22
C ASP A 241 7.47 12.14 2.65
N LEU A 242 7.41 10.95 2.02
CA LEU A 242 6.34 9.96 2.23
C LEU A 242 6.90 8.58 2.60
N ILE A 243 6.14 7.83 3.39
CA ILE A 243 6.34 6.38 3.59
C ILE A 243 5.25 5.68 2.81
N ILE A 244 5.61 4.95 1.76
CA ILE A 244 4.68 4.03 1.11
C ILE A 244 4.72 2.74 1.93
N VAL A 245 3.58 2.36 2.52
CA VAL A 245 3.45 1.11 3.26
C VAL A 245 2.97 0.06 2.27
N GLU A 246 3.86 -0.84 1.87
CA GLU A 246 3.54 -1.90 0.92
C GLU A 246 3.67 -3.28 1.59
N CYS A 247 2.85 -4.21 1.11
CA CYS A 247 3.03 -5.62 1.36
C CYS A 247 4.14 -6.13 0.45
N ASN A 248 5.35 -6.36 0.97
CA ASN A 248 6.41 -6.94 0.16
C ASN A 248 6.19 -8.46 0.05
N GLU A 249 6.01 -8.93 -1.19
CA GLU A 249 5.81 -10.34 -1.54
C GLU A 249 7.10 -11.18 -1.53
N ASN A 250 8.25 -10.54 -1.24
CA ASN A 250 9.60 -11.09 -1.30
C ASN A 250 9.89 -11.86 -2.61
N SER A 251 9.29 -11.42 -3.72
CA SER A 251 9.75 -11.83 -5.04
C SER A 251 11.07 -11.12 -5.29
N THR A 252 12.18 -11.85 -5.19
CA THR A 252 13.47 -11.40 -5.74
C THR A 252 13.32 -11.27 -7.25
N THR A 253 12.80 -10.14 -7.71
CA THR A 253 12.93 -9.67 -9.08
C THR A 253 13.79 -8.41 -9.04
N ALA A 254 15.09 -8.66 -8.96
CA ALA A 254 16.14 -7.85 -9.55
C ALA A 254 16.98 -8.80 -10.41
#